data_AF-A0A2N6DZ19-F1
#
_entry.id   AF-A0A2N6DZ19-F1
#
_cell.length_a   1.000
_cell.length_b   1.000
_cell.length_c   1.000
_cell.angle_alpha   90.00
_cell.angle_beta   90.00
_cell.angle_gamma   90.00
#
_symmetry.space_group_name_H-M   'P 1'
#
loop_
_entity.id
_entity.type
_entity.pdbx_description
1 polymer ?
#
loop_
_entity_poly.entity_id
_entity_poly.type
_entity_poly.pdbx_seq_one_letter_code
_entity_poly.pdbx_strand_id
1 'polypeptide(L)'
;MKIGFVVWLAAALLFLSGCESTQQKAYDLKADTIGTHRIVEVFTEAGTKVATIEDKKMRFELVGERSVRLWLGDKNEKVMVGNLGFIIRDL
;
A
#
# COMPACT_ATOMS: atom_id res chain seq x y z
N MET A 1 27.63 -7.02 29.86
CA MET A 1 27.60 -6.50 28.47
C MET A 1 26.53 -7.13 27.56
N LYS A 2 25.96 -8.30 27.87
CA LYS A 2 24.97 -8.96 26.99
C LYS A 2 23.56 -8.32 27.01
N ILE A 3 23.10 -7.82 28.16
CA ILE A 3 21.73 -7.30 28.32
C ILE A 3 21.53 -5.95 27.61
N GLY A 4 22.50 -5.04 27.72
CA GLY A 4 22.41 -3.73 27.08
C GLY A 4 22.33 -3.78 25.56
N PHE A 5 23.03 -4.74 24.94
CA PHE A 5 22.99 -4.95 23.49
C PHE A 5 21.61 -5.45 23.02
N VAL A 6 20.99 -6.35 23.78
CA VAL A 6 19.64 -6.86 23.48
C VAL A 6 18.58 -5.76 23.58
N VAL A 7 18.67 -4.90 24.61
CA VAL A 7 17.75 -3.76 24.78
C VAL A 7 17.88 -2.77 23.62
N TRP A 8 19.12 -2.50 23.17
CA TRP A 8 19.36 -1.59 22.06
C TRP A 8 18.83 -2.15 20.72
N LEU A 9 18.99 -3.45 20.50
CA LEU A 9 18.47 -4.14 19.31
C LEU A 9 16.92 -4.13 19.28
N ALA A 10 16.27 -4.35 20.42
CA ALA A 10 14.82 -4.29 20.55
C ALA A 10 14.28 -2.86 20.29
N ALA A 11 14.95 -1.84 20.81
CA ALA A 11 14.61 -0.45 20.54
C ALA A 11 14.74 -0.10 19.05
N ALA A 12 15.81 -0.55 18.39
CA ALA A 12 16.00 -0.34 16.96
C ALA A 12 14.90 -1.01 16.11
N LEU A 13 14.49 -2.23 16.45
CA LEU A 13 13.40 -2.95 15.78
C LEU A 13 12.03 -2.25 15.97
N LEU A 14 11.76 -1.71 17.15
CA LEU A 14 10.56 -0.93 17.43
C LEU A 14 10.54 0.41 16.66
N PHE A 15 11.69 1.06 16.52
CA PHE A 15 11.82 2.28 15.70
C PHE A 15 11.62 1.98 14.20
N LEU A 16 12.19 0.88 13.69
CA LEU A 16 12.05 0.48 12.29
C LEU A 16 10.60 0.12 11.93
N SER A 17 9.92 -0.66 12.76
CA SER A 17 8.49 -0.98 12.58
C SER A 17 7.58 0.24 12.72
N GLY A 18 7.94 1.18 13.60
CA GLY A 18 7.26 2.48 13.71
C GLY A 18 7.37 3.34 12.45
N CYS A 19 8.52 3.34 11.76
CA CYS A 19 8.72 4.08 10.52
C CYS A 19 7.81 3.59 9.38
N GLU A 20 7.66 2.27 9.21
CA GLU A 20 6.79 1.68 8.19
C GLU A 20 5.31 2.06 8.42
N SER A 21 4.84 1.95 9.66
CA SER A 21 3.49 2.38 10.04
C SER A 21 3.26 3.87 9.85
N THR A 22 4.27 4.69 10.12
CA THR A 22 4.19 6.16 9.98
C THR A 22 4.17 6.57 8.52
N GLN A 23 4.95 5.91 7.65
CA GLN A 23 4.90 6.13 6.22
C GLN A 23 3.52 5.80 5.67
N GLN A 24 2.97 4.63 6.00
CA GLN A 24 1.63 4.23 5.55
C GLN A 24 0.55 5.23 6.00
N LYS A 25 0.58 5.67 7.27
CA LYS A 25 -0.34 6.71 7.76
C LYS A 25 -0.18 8.05 7.07
N ALA A 26 1.03 8.47 6.75
CA ALA A 26 1.27 9.71 6.01
C ALA A 26 0.78 9.61 4.56
N TYR A 27 0.93 8.43 3.94
CA TYR A 27 0.39 8.14 2.61
C TYR A 27 -1.14 8.14 2.60
N ASP A 28 -1.77 7.51 3.59
CA ASP A 28 -3.22 7.50 3.76
C ASP A 28 -3.74 8.91 4.03
N LEU A 29 -3.07 9.70 4.88
CA LEU A 29 -3.44 11.09 5.15
C LEU A 29 -3.36 11.96 3.89
N LYS A 30 -2.34 11.78 3.06
CA LYS A 30 -2.23 12.49 1.77
C LYS A 30 -3.36 12.12 0.82
N ALA A 31 -3.70 10.82 0.73
CA ALA A 31 -4.81 10.35 -0.09
C ALA A 31 -6.17 10.88 0.41
N ASP A 32 -6.35 10.96 1.72
CA ASP A 32 -7.56 11.47 2.38
C ASP A 32 -7.73 12.98 2.25
N THR A 33 -6.62 13.73 2.27
CA THR A 33 -6.64 15.20 2.25
C THR A 33 -6.81 15.76 0.85
N ILE A 34 -6.23 15.12 -0.17
CA ILE A 34 -6.13 15.69 -1.52
C ILE A 34 -6.94 14.89 -2.55
N GLY A 35 -7.16 13.59 -2.34
CA GLY A 35 -7.56 12.69 -3.42
C GLY A 35 -6.41 12.57 -4.43
N THR A 36 -5.86 11.38 -4.60
CA THR A 36 -4.82 11.16 -5.60
C THR A 36 -5.44 10.44 -6.78
N HIS A 37 -5.34 11.07 -7.96
CA HIS A 37 -5.77 10.44 -9.20
C HIS A 37 -4.78 9.34 -9.52
N ARG A 38 -5.26 8.10 -9.47
CA ARG A 38 -4.44 6.92 -9.60
C ARG A 38 -4.95 5.98 -10.65
N ILE A 39 -4.02 5.29 -11.28
CA ILE A 39 -4.26 4.18 -12.19
C ILE A 39 -3.56 2.94 -11.62
N VAL A 40 -4.31 1.86 -11.47
CA VAL A 40 -3.81 0.54 -11.10
C VAL A 40 -3.91 -0.38 -12.30
N GLU A 41 -2.78 -0.83 -12.81
CA GLU A 41 -2.71 -1.86 -13.84
C GLU A 41 -2.47 -3.22 -13.19
N VAL A 42 -3.30 -4.21 -13.54
CA VAL A 42 -3.26 -5.57 -12.99
C VAL A 42 -2.76 -6.53 -14.06
N PHE A 43 -1.83 -7.42 -13.68
CA PHE A 43 -1.14 -8.34 -14.56
C PHE A 43 -1.24 -9.79 -14.05
N THR A 44 -1.32 -10.75 -14.97
CA THR A 44 -1.13 -12.17 -14.65
C THR A 44 0.30 -12.44 -14.19
N GLU A 45 0.53 -13.63 -13.63
CA GLU A 45 1.90 -14.07 -13.30
C GLU A 45 2.82 -14.13 -14.53
N ALA A 46 2.26 -14.35 -15.72
CA ALA A 46 2.98 -14.34 -16.99
C ALA A 46 3.24 -12.91 -17.54
N GLY A 47 2.85 -11.86 -16.81
CA GLY A 47 3.05 -10.47 -17.21
C GLY A 47 2.00 -9.91 -18.18
N THR A 48 0.92 -10.65 -18.45
CA THR A 48 -0.17 -10.18 -19.33
C THR A 48 -1.08 -9.22 -18.56
N LYS A 49 -1.30 -8.01 -19.07
CA LYS A 49 -2.25 -7.06 -18.45
C LYS A 49 -3.69 -7.58 -18.59
N VAL A 50 -4.44 -7.60 -17.49
CA VAL A 50 -5.82 -8.09 -17.41
C VAL A 50 -6.84 -7.05 -16.98
N ALA A 51 -6.40 -6.00 -16.29
CA ALA A 51 -7.29 -4.91 -15.86
C ALA A 51 -6.55 -3.59 -15.72
N THR A 52 -7.29 -2.50 -15.87
CA THR A 52 -6.88 -1.14 -15.52
C THR A 52 -7.99 -0.50 -14.70
N ILE A 53 -7.67 -0.01 -13.51
CA ILE A 53 -8.61 0.60 -12.57
C ILE A 53 -8.14 2.03 -12.32
N GLU A 54 -9.01 3.01 -12.53
CA GLU A 54 -8.69 4.43 -12.41
C GLU A 54 -9.74 5.13 -11.56
N ASP A 55 -9.29 5.94 -10.59
CA ASP A 55 -10.17 6.73 -9.72
C ASP A 55 -9.42 7.98 -9.22
N LYS A 56 -10.12 9.12 -9.13
CA LYS A 56 -9.53 10.41 -8.73
C LYS A 56 -9.25 10.50 -7.23
N LYS A 57 -9.86 9.60 -6.45
CA LYS A 57 -9.83 9.57 -4.99
C LYS A 57 -9.49 8.15 -4.51
N MET A 58 -8.59 7.48 -5.22
CA MET A 58 -8.24 6.10 -4.92
C MET A 58 -7.38 5.98 -3.66
N ARG A 59 -7.79 5.10 -2.74
CA ARG A 59 -6.97 4.66 -1.61
C ARG A 59 -6.60 3.20 -1.82
N PHE A 60 -5.46 2.77 -1.31
CA PHE A 60 -5.08 1.38 -1.40
C PHE A 60 -4.36 0.89 -0.14
N GLU A 61 -4.46 -0.40 0.11
CA GLU A 61 -3.79 -1.10 1.21
C GLU A 61 -3.14 -2.35 0.63
N LEU A 62 -1.85 -2.56 0.91
CA LEU A 62 -1.18 -3.82 0.61
C LEU A 62 -1.69 -4.87 1.60
N VAL A 63 -2.28 -5.95 1.08
CA VAL A 63 -2.83 -7.04 1.87
C VAL A 63 -1.98 -8.28 1.62
N GLY A 64 -0.86 -8.36 2.36
CA GLY A 64 0.16 -9.39 2.14
C GLY A 64 1.03 -9.13 0.90
N GLU A 65 1.84 -10.10 0.52
CA GLU A 65 2.93 -9.89 -0.47
C GLU A 65 2.45 -9.65 -1.90
N ARG A 66 1.29 -10.20 -2.29
CA ARG A 66 0.80 -10.21 -3.69
C ARG A 66 -0.66 -9.82 -3.83
N SER A 67 -1.18 -9.04 -2.87
CA SER A 67 -2.54 -8.53 -2.98
C SER A 67 -2.60 -7.06 -2.60
N VAL A 68 -3.50 -6.34 -3.26
CA VAL A 68 -3.83 -4.96 -2.94
C VAL A 68 -5.34 -4.83 -2.84
N ARG A 69 -5.76 -4.07 -1.86
CA ARG A 69 -7.14 -3.65 -1.64
C ARG A 69 -7.26 -2.21 -2.08
N LEU A 70 -8.20 -1.93 -2.97
CA LEU A 70 -8.47 -0.60 -3.50
C LEU A 70 -9.80 -0.10 -2.96
N TRP A 71 -9.84 1.17 -2.56
CA TRP A 71 -11.07 1.91 -2.32
C TRP A 71 -11.19 2.98 -3.39
N LEU A 72 -12.27 2.90 -4.16
CA LEU A 72 -12.60 3.80 -5.25
C LEU A 72 -13.51 4.89 -4.69
N GLY A 73 -12.96 6.08 -4.47
CA GLY A 73 -13.67 7.16 -3.78
C GLY A 73 -14.83 7.73 -4.59
N ASP A 74 -14.75 7.72 -5.91
CA ASP A 74 -15.83 8.22 -6.77
C ASP A 74 -17.00 7.23 -6.85
N LYS A 75 -16.72 5.93 -6.72
CA LYS A 75 -17.72 4.84 -6.81
C LYS A 75 -18.19 4.33 -5.45
N ASN A 76 -17.56 4.78 -4.36
CA ASN A 76 -17.71 4.23 -3.02
C ASN A 76 -17.62 2.68 -2.99
N GLU A 77 -16.69 2.14 -3.78
CA GLU A 77 -16.54 0.70 -4.02
C GLU A 77 -15.20 0.20 -3.50
N LYS A 78 -15.17 -1.05 -3.04
CA LYS A 78 -13.97 -1.71 -2.55
C LYS A 78 -13.62 -2.91 -3.43
N VAL A 79 -12.42 -2.92 -3.99
CA VAL A 79 -11.95 -3.96 -4.91
C VAL A 79 -10.75 -4.68 -4.31
N MET A 80 -10.72 -5.99 -4.38
CA MET A 80 -9.56 -6.80 -4.01
C MET A 80 -8.89 -7.33 -5.28
N VAL A 81 -7.59 -7.05 -5.41
CA VAL A 81 -6.72 -7.70 -6.41
C VAL A 81 -5.83 -8.65 -5.63
N GLY A 82 -5.99 -9.95 -5.85
CA GLY A 82 -5.25 -10.98 -5.14
C GLY A 82 -4.50 -11.90 -6.08
N ASN A 83 -3.31 -12.34 -5.66
CA ASN A 83 -2.50 -13.33 -6.36
C ASN A 83 -2.11 -12.91 -7.79
N LEU A 84 -1.99 -11.61 -8.03
CA LEU A 84 -1.70 -11.00 -9.33
C LEU A 84 -0.64 -9.92 -9.15
N GLY A 85 0.15 -9.66 -10.20
CA GLY A 85 1.04 -8.50 -10.23
C GLY A 85 0.23 -7.22 -10.40
N PHE A 86 0.63 -6.13 -9.75
CA PHE A 86 -0.02 -4.83 -9.94
C PHE A 86 1.00 -3.70 -9.96
N ILE A 87 0.72 -2.67 -10.74
CA ILE A 87 1.47 -1.42 -10.80
C ILE A 87 0.51 -0.28 -10.49
N ILE A 88 0.84 0.53 -9.48
CA ILE A 88 0.08 1.72 -9.09
C ILE A 88 0.83 2.94 -9.62
N ARG A 89 0.15 3.81 -10.37
CA ARG A 89 0.69 5.07 -10.88
C ARG A 89 -0.13 6.22 -10.33
N ASP A 90 0.56 7.20 -9.75
CA ASP A 90 -0.01 8.52 -9.45
C ASP A 90 0.06 9.39 -10.71
N LEU A 91 -1.01 10.12 -11.02
CA LEU A 91 -1.06 11.15 -12.06
C LEU A 91 -0.99 12.56 -11.47
#